data_AF-A0A3D3CPR1-F1
#
_entry.id   AF-A0A3D3CPR1-F1
#
_cell.length_a   1.000
_cell.length_b   1.000
_cell.length_c   1.000
_cell.angle_alpha   90.00
_cell.angle_beta   90.00
_cell.angle_gamma   90.00
#
_symmetry.space_group_name_H-M   'P 1'
#
loop_
_entity.id
_entity.type
_entity.pdbx_description
1 polymer ?
#
loop_
_entity_poly.entity_id
_entity_poly.type
_entity_poly.pdbx_seq_one_letter_code
_entity_poly.pdbx_strand_id
1 'polypeptide(L)'
;MTDGVKIYGLCLERMRHQINIAKKKSQTGEFLEDDTFLLESYNTGDIDDIIDILELYDIEEKNLKGLHDKLEELADTVSILTRETLRFGFTDEGHLGLYLTLNKDSGFFEEPLQNAPALAYSGR
;
A
#
# COMPACT_ATOMS: atom_id res chain seq x y z
N MET A 1 0.53 20.88 -10.75
CA MET A 1 -0.20 20.43 -9.54
C MET A 1 -0.70 19.05 -9.88
N THR A 2 0.06 18.01 -9.55
CA THR A 2 -0.41 16.63 -9.72
C THR A 2 -1.27 16.34 -8.50
N ASP A 3 -2.58 16.54 -8.63
CA ASP A 3 -3.53 15.96 -7.69
C ASP A 3 -3.27 14.45 -7.70
N GLY A 4 -2.64 13.95 -6.63
CA GLY A 4 -2.36 12.54 -6.47
C GLY A 4 -3.66 11.76 -6.62
N VAL A 5 -3.63 10.65 -7.35
CA VAL A 5 -4.82 9.82 -7.58
C VAL A 5 -5.31 9.31 -6.22
N LYS A 6 -6.51 9.74 -5.83
CA LYS A 6 -7.20 9.28 -4.62
C LYS A 6 -8.28 8.27 -4.99
N ILE A 7 -8.42 7.25 -4.15
CA ILE A 7 -9.45 6.22 -4.29
C ILE A 7 -10.02 6.00 -2.90
N TYR A 8 -11.30 6.33 -2.69
CA TYR A 8 -11.99 6.10 -1.42
C TYR A 8 -11.16 6.58 -0.20
N GLY A 9 -10.86 7.88 -0.14
CA GLY A 9 -10.00 8.48 0.91
C GLY A 9 -8.50 8.13 0.85
N LEU A 10 -8.09 7.07 0.15
CA LEU A 10 -6.69 6.62 0.05
C LEU A 10 -5.90 7.46 -0.95
N CYS A 11 -4.70 7.89 -0.58
CA CYS A 11 -3.77 8.57 -1.48
C CYS A 11 -2.76 7.57 -2.06
N LEU A 12 -2.88 7.23 -3.35
CA LEU A 12 -2.01 6.23 -3.99
C LEU A 12 -0.54 6.65 -4.01
N GLU A 13 -0.25 7.95 -4.14
CA GLU A 13 1.14 8.44 -4.12
C GLU A 13 1.81 8.20 -2.77
N ARG A 14 1.09 8.51 -1.67
CA ARG A 14 1.57 8.26 -0.32
C ARG A 14 1.77 6.77 -0.09
N MET A 15 0.84 5.95 -0.54
CA MET A 15 0.92 4.51 -0.39
C MET A 15 2.10 3.91 -1.16
N ARG A 16 2.30 4.31 -2.43
CA ARG A 16 3.49 3.91 -3.22
C ARG A 16 4.79 4.30 -2.54
N HIS A 17 4.82 5.48 -1.92
CA HIS A 17 5.98 5.90 -1.15
C HIS A 17 6.24 4.96 0.05
N GLN A 18 5.21 4.62 0.82
CA GLN A 18 5.34 3.68 1.95
C GLN A 18 5.73 2.27 1.50
N ILE A 19 5.15 1.76 0.41
CA ILE A 19 5.51 0.47 -0.20
C ILE A 19 6.99 0.46 -0.57
N ASN A 20 7.49 1.52 -1.22
CA ASN A 20 8.91 1.61 -1.60
C ASN A 20 9.83 1.64 -0.37
N ILE A 21 9.42 2.28 0.72
CA ILE A 21 10.17 2.24 1.98
C ILE A 21 10.16 0.82 2.56
N ALA A 22 9.00 0.16 2.61
CA ALA A 22 8.88 -1.21 3.10
C ALA A 22 9.75 -2.19 2.30
N LYS A 23 9.73 -2.11 0.96
CA LYS A 23 10.59 -2.92 0.08
C LYS A 23 12.08 -2.67 0.28
N LYS A 24 12.50 -1.41 0.48
CA LYS A 24 13.90 -1.11 0.78
C LYS A 24 14.33 -1.72 2.12
N LYS A 25 13.45 -1.69 3.13
CA LYS A 25 13.70 -2.30 4.44
C LYS A 25 13.74 -3.83 4.39
N SER A 26 12.96 -4.47 3.52
CA SER A 26 13.03 -5.93 3.36
C SER A 26 14.34 -6.38 2.70
N GLN A 27 14.92 -5.56 1.81
CA GLN A 27 16.22 -5.82 1.18
C GLN A 27 17.42 -5.67 2.13
N THR A 28 17.30 -4.88 3.20
CA THR A 28 18.38 -4.69 4.18
C THR A 28 18.49 -5.81 5.23
N GLY A 29 17.62 -6.83 5.15
CA GLY A 29 17.72 -8.03 5.99
C GLY A 29 17.34 -7.83 7.47
N GLU A 30 16.67 -6.72 7.81
CA GLU A 30 16.31 -6.39 9.19
C GLU A 30 15.06 -7.12 9.72
N PHE A 31 14.45 -8.06 8.98
CA PHE A 31 13.15 -8.65 9.37
C PHE A 31 13.03 -10.17 9.20
N LEU A 32 12.34 -10.77 10.18
CA LEU A 32 12.10 -12.20 10.37
C LEU A 32 10.59 -12.52 10.30
N GLU A 33 10.28 -13.58 9.56
CA GLU A 33 9.17 -14.55 9.71
C GLU A 33 7.73 -14.25 9.28
N ASP A 34 7.26 -13.01 9.12
CA ASP A 34 6.00 -12.75 8.41
C ASP A 34 6.09 -11.41 7.67
N ASP A 35 6.23 -11.44 6.34
CA ASP A 35 6.52 -10.29 5.47
C ASP A 35 5.31 -9.32 5.30
N THR A 36 4.57 -9.07 6.39
CA THR A 36 3.45 -8.11 6.46
C THR A 36 3.90 -6.78 7.06
N PHE A 37 3.69 -5.69 6.33
CA PHE A 37 4.09 -4.33 6.70
C PHE A 37 2.87 -3.44 6.87
N LEU A 38 2.67 -2.86 8.04
CA LEU A 38 1.65 -1.83 8.25
C LEU A 38 2.06 -0.56 7.48
N LEU A 39 1.27 -0.19 6.47
CA LEU A 39 1.48 1.02 5.66
C LEU A 39 0.80 2.23 6.27
N GLU A 40 -0.47 2.06 6.66
CA GLU A 40 -1.30 3.12 7.23
C GLU A 40 -2.14 2.55 8.37
N SER A 41 -2.30 3.33 9.44
CA SER A 41 -3.21 3.03 10.54
C SER A 41 -4.21 4.17 10.66
N TYR A 42 -5.49 3.82 10.66
CA TYR A 42 -6.60 4.68 10.95
C TYR A 42 -6.96 4.41 12.40
N ASN A 43 -6.71 5.37 13.29
CA ASN A 43 -6.85 5.25 14.75
C ASN A 43 -8.32 5.16 15.21
N THR A 44 -9.12 4.33 14.54
CA THR A 44 -10.53 4.09 14.82
C THR A 44 -10.85 2.62 14.51
N GLY A 45 -11.74 2.05 15.30
CA GLY A 45 -12.40 0.77 15.01
C GLY A 45 -13.90 0.95 14.78
N ASP A 46 -14.37 2.20 14.75
CA ASP A 46 -15.79 2.52 14.56
C ASP A 46 -16.16 2.49 13.08
N ILE A 47 -17.30 1.86 12.77
CA ILE A 47 -17.75 1.66 11.39
C ILE A 47 -18.04 3.00 10.71
N ASP A 48 -18.67 3.95 11.41
CA ASP A 48 -19.05 5.24 10.83
C ASP A 48 -17.79 6.08 10.58
N ASP A 49 -16.84 6.09 11.50
CA ASP A 49 -15.55 6.76 11.30
C ASP A 49 -14.77 6.14 10.13
N ILE A 50 -14.75 4.81 10.01
CA ILE A 50 -14.07 4.13 8.90
C ILE A 50 -14.72 4.51 7.56
N ILE A 51 -16.06 4.53 7.51
CA ILE A 51 -16.81 4.95 6.32
C ILE A 51 -16.47 6.40 5.95
N ASP A 52 -16.39 7.31 6.93
CA ASP A 52 -16.05 8.71 6.67
C ASP A 52 -14.60 8.90 6.23
N ILE A 53 -13.65 8.22 6.88
CA ILE A 53 -12.21 8.32 6.56
C ILE A 53 -11.92 7.77 5.15
N LEU A 54 -12.53 6.64 4.81
CA LEU A 54 -12.36 5.98 3.52
C LEU A 54 -13.41 6.40 2.50
N GLU A 55 -14.28 7.36 2.83
CA GLU A 55 -15.33 7.88 1.95
C GLU A 55 -16.20 6.75 1.33
N LEU A 56 -16.45 5.66 2.07
CA LEU A 56 -17.18 4.45 1.64
C LEU A 56 -18.71 4.65 1.68
N TYR A 57 -19.19 5.78 1.18
CA TYR A 57 -20.60 6.17 1.24
C TYR A 57 -21.52 5.30 0.37
N ASP A 58 -20.94 4.49 -0.52
CA ASP A 58 -21.61 3.53 -1.40
C ASP A 58 -21.83 2.15 -0.76
N ILE A 59 -21.46 1.97 0.52
CA ILE A 59 -21.71 0.72 1.24
C ILE A 59 -23.21 0.40 1.33
N GLU A 60 -23.62 -0.78 0.85
CA GLU A 60 -25.02 -1.21 0.86
C GLU A 60 -25.50 -1.59 2.27
N GLU A 61 -24.65 -2.30 3.01
CA GLU A 61 -24.93 -2.76 4.37
C GLU A 61 -23.97 -2.11 5.39
N LYS A 62 -24.47 -1.16 6.18
CA LYS A 62 -23.71 -0.52 7.27
C LYS A 62 -23.59 -1.42 8.50
N ASN A 63 -23.01 -2.59 8.33
CA ASN A 63 -22.70 -3.53 9.40
C ASN A 63 -21.26 -4.03 9.24
N LEU A 64 -20.72 -4.73 10.24
CA LEU A 64 -19.33 -5.22 10.19
C LEU A 64 -19.02 -6.07 8.95
N LYS A 65 -20.00 -6.86 8.48
CA LYS A 65 -19.83 -7.72 7.31
C LYS A 65 -19.77 -6.89 6.03
N GLY A 66 -20.73 -6.00 5.82
CA GLY A 66 -20.72 -5.11 4.65
C GLY A 66 -19.49 -4.22 4.62
N LEU A 67 -19.01 -3.76 5.78
CA LEU A 67 -17.77 -2.99 5.87
C LEU A 67 -16.57 -3.86 5.49
N HIS A 68 -16.48 -5.08 6.03
CA HIS A 68 -15.43 -6.02 5.69
C HIS A 68 -15.39 -6.31 4.19
N ASP A 69 -16.54 -6.64 3.59
CA ASP A 69 -16.65 -6.94 2.16
C ASP A 69 -16.21 -5.74 1.30
N LYS A 70 -16.57 -4.52 1.73
CA LYS A 70 -16.16 -3.29 1.02
C LYS A 70 -14.67 -2.98 1.18
N LEU A 71 -14.12 -3.20 2.37
CA LEU A 71 -12.69 -3.05 2.62
C LEU A 71 -11.88 -4.07 1.80
N GLU A 72 -12.36 -5.30 1.66
CA GLU A 72 -11.75 -6.33 0.83
C GLU A 72 -11.75 -5.93 -0.66
N GLU A 73 -12.88 -5.46 -1.19
CA GLU A 73 -12.98 -4.92 -2.57
C GLU A 73 -12.01 -3.74 -2.80
N LEU A 74 -11.93 -2.83 -1.83
CA LEU A 74 -11.01 -1.69 -1.88
C LEU A 74 -9.56 -2.15 -1.86
N ALA A 75 -9.20 -3.08 -0.97
CA ALA A 75 -7.87 -3.65 -0.89
C ALA A 75 -7.47 -4.33 -2.21
N ASP A 76 -8.37 -5.09 -2.82
CA ASP A 76 -8.14 -5.74 -4.12
C ASP A 76 -7.90 -4.72 -5.22
N THR A 77 -8.73 -3.68 -5.29
CA THR A 77 -8.61 -2.60 -6.28
C THR A 77 -7.26 -1.92 -6.16
N VAL A 78 -6.86 -1.56 -4.94
CA VAL A 78 -5.60 -0.84 -4.69
C VAL A 78 -4.40 -1.77 -4.87
N SER A 79 -4.53 -3.07 -4.55
CA SER A 79 -3.54 -4.11 -4.83
C SER A 79 -3.22 -4.18 -6.32
N ILE A 80 -4.24 -4.20 -7.18
CA ILE A 80 -4.08 -4.20 -8.63
C ILE A 80 -3.36 -2.92 -9.11
N LEU A 81 -3.75 -1.77 -8.59
CA LEU A 81 -3.20 -0.46 -9.01
C LEU A 81 -1.77 -0.21 -8.54
N THR A 82 -1.39 -0.81 -7.42
CA THR A 82 -0.04 -0.75 -6.86
C THR A 82 0.83 -1.92 -7.33
N ARG A 83 0.22 -2.98 -7.89
CA ARG A 83 0.85 -4.26 -8.22
C ARG A 83 1.45 -4.97 -7.00
N GLU A 84 0.85 -4.73 -5.83
CA GLU A 84 1.24 -5.33 -4.57
C GLU A 84 0.07 -6.06 -3.94
N THR A 85 0.33 -6.91 -2.94
CA THR A 85 -0.76 -7.52 -2.16
C THR A 85 -1.03 -6.68 -0.92
N LEU A 86 -2.15 -5.97 -0.90
CA LEU A 86 -2.60 -5.14 0.21
C LEU A 86 -3.81 -5.78 0.88
N ARG A 87 -3.95 -5.59 2.19
CA ARG A 87 -5.08 -6.09 2.97
C ARG A 87 -5.42 -5.12 4.09
N PHE A 88 -6.70 -4.92 4.35
CA PHE A 88 -7.13 -4.28 5.59
C PHE A 88 -7.18 -5.30 6.72
N GLY A 89 -6.88 -4.86 7.93
CA GLY A 89 -7.01 -5.66 9.14
C GLY A 89 -7.13 -4.75 10.36
N PHE A 90 -7.50 -5.31 11.51
CA PHE A 90 -7.50 -4.57 12.76
C PHE A 90 -6.20 -4.83 13.51
N THR A 91 -5.60 -3.78 14.09
CA THR A 91 -4.47 -3.90 15.01
C THR A 91 -4.92 -4.51 16.34
N ASP A 92 -3.96 -4.88 17.20
CA ASP A 92 -4.25 -5.36 18.56
C ASP A 92 -5.00 -4.32 19.42
N GLU A 93 -4.89 -3.04 19.06
CA GLU A 93 -5.59 -1.92 19.69
C GLU A 93 -7.03 -1.75 19.16
N GLY A 94 -7.44 -2.57 18.17
CA GLY A 94 -8.76 -2.50 17.53
C GLY A 94 -8.86 -1.40 16.48
N HIS A 95 -7.74 -0.89 15.98
CA HIS A 95 -7.71 0.16 14.96
C HIS A 95 -7.59 -0.42 13.55
N LEU A 96 -8.26 0.18 12.57
CA LEU A 96 -8.15 -0.25 11.18
C LEU A 96 -6.75 0.06 10.64
N GLY A 97 -6.06 -0.94 10.12
CA GLY A 97 -4.77 -0.81 9.46
C GLY A 97 -4.80 -1.34 8.03
N LEU A 98 -4.00 -0.73 7.16
CA LEU A 98 -3.70 -1.22 5.82
C LEU A 98 -2.31 -1.87 5.84
N TYR A 99 -2.27 -3.15 5.52
CA TYR A 99 -1.08 -3.98 5.54
C TYR A 99 -0.66 -4.34 4.11
N LEU A 100 0.65 -4.34 3.87
CA LEU A 100 1.29 -4.83 2.67
C LEU A 100 1.88 -6.20 2.94
N THR A 101 1.47 -7.20 2.17
CA THR A 101 2.11 -8.52 2.16
C THR A 101 3.15 -8.54 1.06
N LEU A 102 4.43 -8.57 1.44
CA LEU A 102 5.52 -8.77 0.48
C LEU A 102 5.69 -10.27 0.25
N ASN A 103 5.07 -10.80 -0.82
CA ASN A 103 5.46 -12.12 -1.30
C ASN A 103 6.89 -12.03 -1.84
N LYS A 104 7.81 -12.80 -1.24
CA LYS A 104 9.20 -12.98 -1.71
C LYS A 104 9.31 -13.56 -3.14
N ASP A 105 8.20 -13.84 -3.79
CA ASP A 105 8.10 -14.36 -5.16
C ASP A 105 7.66 -13.31 -6.21
N SER A 106 8.01 -12.04 -5.99
CA SER A 106 7.94 -11.02 -7.05
C SER A 106 9.35 -10.71 -7.53
N GLY A 107 9.79 -11.52 -8.50
CA GLY A 107 11.04 -11.35 -9.22
C GLY A 107 11.23 -9.92 -9.70
N PHE A 108 12.43 -9.40 -9.40
CA PHE A 108 13.17 -8.40 -10.17
C PHE A 108 12.44 -7.84 -11.40
N PHE A 109 11.87 -6.65 -11.26
CA PHE A 109 11.90 -5.68 -12.35
C PHE A 109 12.89 -4.59 -11.92
N GLU A 110 14.18 -4.86 -12.15
CA GLU A 110 15.10 -3.76 -12.41
C GLU A 110 14.60 -3.06 -13.67
N GLU A 111 13.98 -1.90 -13.52
CA GLU A 111 14.02 -0.94 -14.61
C GLU A 111 15.49 -0.58 -14.82
N PRO A 112 16.08 -0.81 -16.02
CA PRO A 112 17.39 -0.25 -16.31
C PRO A 112 17.20 1.26 -16.42
N LEU A 113 17.48 1.98 -15.34
CA LEU A 113 17.74 3.41 -15.40
C LEU A 113 19.00 3.59 -16.26
N GLN A 114 18.76 3.76 -17.55
CA GLN A 114 19.68 4.33 -18.52
C GLN A 114 20.15 5.68 -17.96
N ASN A 115 21.30 5.67 -17.31
CA ASN A 115 22.14 6.85 -17.15
C ASN A 115 23.59 6.39 -17.09
N ALA A 116 24.08 5.97 -18.25
CA ALA A 116 25.51 5.92 -18.50
C ALA A 116 26.07 7.35 -18.35
N PRO A 117 27.07 7.61 -17.49
CA PRO A 117 27.89 8.78 -17.69
C PRO A 117 28.68 8.56 -18.98
N ALA A 118 28.46 9.42 -19.98
CA ALA A 118 29.33 9.51 -21.15
C ALA A 118 30.72 9.93 -20.68
N LEU A 119 31.56 8.95 -20.34
CA LEU A 119 32.97 9.16 -20.09
C LEU A 119 33.61 9.55 -21.42
N ALA A 120 34.04 10.81 -21.47
CA ALA A 120 34.94 11.34 -22.46
C ALA A 120 36.18 10.43 -22.57
N TYR A 121 36.45 9.94 -23.78
CA TYR A 121 37.80 9.54 -24.16
C TYR A 121 38.27 10.44 -25.30
N SER A 122 39.15 11.37 -24.93
CA SER A 122 40.11 11.99 -25.83
C SER A 122 41.29 11.02 -26.02
N GLY A 123 41.91 11.10 -27.20
CA GLY A 123 43.12 10.36 -27.58
C GLY A 123 42.86 9.47 -28.79
N ARG A 124 43.49 9.65 -29.95
CA ARG A 124 44.73 10.33 -30.30
C ARG A 124 44.65 10.74 -31.76
#